data_AF-Q4W9Y7-F1
#
_entry.id   AF-Q4W9Y7-F1
#
_cell.length_a   1.000
_cell.length_b   1.000
_cell.length_c   1.000
_cell.angle_alpha   90.00
_cell.angle_beta   90.00
_cell.angle_gamma   90.00
#
_symmetry.space_group_name_H-M   'P 1'
#
loop_
_entity.id
_entity.type
_entity.pdbx_description
1 polymer ?
#
loop_
_entity_poly.entity_id
_entity_poly.type
_entity_poly.pdbx_seq_one_letter_code
_entity_poly.pdbx_strand_id
1 'polypeptide(L)'
;MNNYNSVLSFAKTLEEEVPTVNILLLNAGIGLLKLERSPSGHDCVTQVNYLSNALLIAALLPYLKASSETSGVPSRITWVGSRMYFTTSLEEKAPIKTGESVLEHMDSKEFFFPKERYNDTKLLCAMFMYSLAQRLDKSKVILNMLLKNSYGLRLLKK
;
A
#
# COMPACT_ATOMS: atom_id res chain seq x y z
N MET A 1 -10.97 4.92 1.31
CA MET A 1 -10.03 3.75 1.31
C MET A 1 -10.70 2.38 1.17
N ASN A 2 -11.98 2.17 1.50
CA ASN A 2 -12.66 0.89 1.21
C ASN A 2 -13.49 0.92 -0.10
N ASN A 3 -13.34 1.96 -0.91
CA ASN A 3 -14.09 2.19 -2.15
C ASN A 3 -13.18 2.93 -3.13
N TYR A 4 -13.08 2.44 -4.37
CA TYR A 4 -12.21 3.02 -5.40
C TYR A 4 -12.61 4.43 -5.82
N ASN A 5 -13.90 4.73 -5.94
CA ASN A 5 -14.38 6.07 -6.31
C ASN A 5 -13.92 7.11 -5.29
N SER A 6 -14.00 6.78 -3.99
CA SER A 6 -13.50 7.66 -2.93
C SER A 6 -11.99 7.93 -3.04
N VAL A 7 -11.19 6.95 -3.49
CA VAL A 7 -9.74 7.12 -3.70
C VAL A 7 -9.47 8.03 -4.89
N LEU A 8 -10.16 7.81 -6.01
CA LEU A 8 -9.99 8.60 -7.23
C LEU A 8 -10.49 10.04 -7.05
N SER A 9 -11.62 10.22 -6.37
CA SER A 9 -12.11 11.56 -6.01
C SER A 9 -11.10 12.31 -5.14
N PHE A 10 -10.51 11.65 -4.13
CA PHE A 10 -9.46 12.26 -3.32
C PHE A 10 -8.24 12.66 -4.16
N ALA A 11 -7.76 11.79 -5.05
CA ALA A 11 -6.61 12.10 -5.91
C ALA A 11 -6.90 13.33 -6.80
N LYS A 12 -8.09 13.37 -7.41
CA LYS A 12 -8.53 14.51 -8.21
C LYS A 12 -8.60 15.81 -7.41
N THR A 13 -9.25 15.80 -6.24
CA THR A 13 -9.32 16.98 -5.38
C THR A 13 -7.94 17.46 -4.94
N LEU A 14 -7.02 16.53 -4.64
CA LEU A 14 -5.64 16.88 -4.29
C LEU A 14 -4.92 17.62 -5.43
N GLU A 15 -5.09 17.16 -6.67
CA GLU A 15 -4.52 17.80 -7.87
C GLU A 15 -5.11 19.19 -8.13
N GLU A 16 -6.39 19.40 -7.83
CA GLU A 16 -7.09 20.67 -8.03
C GLU A 16 -6.75 21.71 -6.95
N GLU A 17 -6.62 21.29 -5.69
CA GLU A 17 -6.51 22.20 -4.55
C GLU A 17 -5.06 22.45 -4.09
N VAL A 18 -4.16 21.50 -4.34
CA VAL A 18 -2.76 21.60 -3.89
C VAL A 18 -1.87 21.86 -5.11
N PRO A 19 -1.05 22.93 -5.12
CA PRO A 19 -0.19 23.22 -6.27
C PRO A 19 0.96 22.23 -6.49
N THR A 20 1.49 21.63 -5.42
CA THR A 20 2.63 20.71 -5.47
C THR A 20 2.60 19.78 -4.27
N VAL A 21 2.87 18.50 -4.51
CA VAL A 21 3.01 17.48 -3.45
C VAL A 21 4.40 16.86 -3.51
N ASN A 22 5.20 17.13 -2.48
CA ASN A 22 6.54 16.55 -2.35
C ASN A 22 6.53 15.21 -1.63
N ILE A 23 5.51 14.91 -0.82
CA ILE A 23 5.46 13.69 0.00
C ILE A 23 4.04 13.10 -0.01
N LEU A 24 3.95 11.82 -0.39
CA LEU A 24 2.77 10.98 -0.24
C LEU A 24 3.05 9.91 0.83
N LEU A 25 2.31 9.96 1.94
CA LEU A 25 2.42 8.98 3.04
C LEU A 25 1.24 8.02 3.04
N LEU A 26 1.48 6.76 2.69
CA LEU A 26 0.49 5.70 2.66
C LEU A 26 0.47 4.97 4.00
N ASN A 27 -0.30 5.52 4.94
CA ASN A 27 -0.43 4.96 6.30
C ASN A 27 -1.67 4.08 6.48
N ALA A 28 -2.69 4.23 5.64
CA ALA A 28 -3.97 3.56 5.82
C ALA A 28 -3.81 2.03 5.90
N GLY A 29 -4.34 1.44 6.97
CA GLY A 29 -4.39 0.00 7.15
C GLY A 29 -5.32 -0.41 8.29
N ILE A 30 -5.98 -1.56 8.13
CA ILE A 30 -6.89 -2.19 9.08
C ILE A 30 -6.49 -3.65 9.30
N GLY A 31 -6.96 -4.24 10.39
CA GLY A 31 -6.91 -5.69 10.62
C GLY A 31 -8.27 -6.14 11.12
N LEU A 32 -8.88 -7.12 10.46
CA LEU A 32 -10.18 -7.66 10.80
C LEU A 32 -10.05 -9.16 11.07
N LEU A 33 -10.78 -9.64 12.08
CA LEU A 33 -10.82 -11.06 12.42
C LEU A 33 -11.91 -11.84 11.65
N LYS A 34 -12.72 -11.13 10.87
CA LYS A 34 -13.79 -11.68 10.04
C LYS A 34 -13.56 -11.27 8.59
N LEU A 35 -13.92 -12.15 7.67
CA LEU A 35 -13.93 -11.84 6.26
C LEU A 35 -15.11 -10.93 5.97
N GLU A 36 -14.81 -9.67 5.65
CA GLU A 36 -15.78 -8.67 5.22
C GLU A 36 -15.46 -8.27 3.79
N ARG A 37 -16.49 -7.93 3.02
CA ARG A 37 -16.33 -7.53 1.61
C ARG A 37 -16.45 -6.04 1.45
N SER A 38 -15.53 -5.48 0.67
CA SER A 38 -15.66 -4.12 0.16
C SER A 38 -16.81 -4.05 -0.85
N PRO A 39 -17.32 -2.85 -1.18
CA PRO A 39 -18.29 -2.66 -2.27
C PRO A 39 -17.79 -3.16 -3.63
N SER A 40 -16.48 -3.28 -3.83
CA SER A 40 -15.84 -3.84 -5.03
C SER A 40 -15.72 -5.37 -5.01
N GLY A 41 -16.18 -6.04 -3.93
CA GLY A 41 -16.18 -7.50 -3.81
C GLY A 41 -14.90 -8.09 -3.22
N HIS A 42 -13.88 -7.27 -2.96
CA HIS A 42 -12.62 -7.73 -2.37
C HIS A 42 -12.73 -7.93 -0.85
N ASP A 43 -11.88 -8.75 -0.26
CA ASP A 43 -11.62 -8.74 1.18
C ASP A 43 -11.28 -7.31 1.66
N CYS A 44 -11.99 -6.81 2.67
CA CYS A 44 -11.86 -5.43 3.18
C CYS A 44 -10.42 -5.11 3.61
N VAL A 45 -9.72 -6.05 4.23
CA VAL A 45 -8.35 -5.85 4.69
C VAL A 45 -7.43 -5.68 3.48
N THR A 46 -7.57 -6.52 2.46
CA THR A 46 -6.84 -6.44 1.20
C THR A 46 -7.16 -5.17 0.42
N GLN A 47 -8.45 -4.79 0.37
CA GLN A 47 -8.92 -3.57 -0.27
C GLN A 47 -8.25 -2.32 0.33
N VAL A 48 -8.34 -2.16 1.65
CA VAL A 48 -7.86 -0.97 2.35
C VAL A 48 -6.33 -0.95 2.40
N ASN A 49 -5.70 -2.06 2.78
CA ASN A 49 -4.27 -2.09 3.06
C ASN A 49 -3.44 -2.04 1.78
N TYR A 50 -3.91 -2.67 0.70
CA TYR A 50 -3.15 -2.86 -0.52
C TYR A 50 -3.78 -2.17 -1.73
N LEU A 51 -4.97 -2.62 -2.17
CA LEU A 51 -5.53 -2.21 -3.47
C LEU A 51 -5.77 -0.70 -3.58
N SER A 52 -6.36 -0.10 -2.55
CA SER A 52 -6.64 1.34 -2.55
C SER A 52 -5.38 2.21 -2.44
N ASN A 53 -4.36 1.76 -1.70
CA ASN A 53 -3.08 2.48 -1.66
C ASN A 53 -2.34 2.35 -3.00
N ALA A 54 -2.35 1.16 -3.62
CA ALA A 54 -1.76 0.95 -4.95
C ALA A 54 -2.47 1.80 -6.03
N LEU A 55 -3.81 1.87 -6.00
CA LEU A 55 -4.58 2.75 -6.87
C LEU A 55 -4.23 4.23 -6.63
N LEU A 56 -4.10 4.65 -5.38
CA LEU A 56 -3.75 6.03 -5.05
C LEU A 56 -2.36 6.40 -5.58
N ILE A 57 -1.37 5.49 -5.47
CA ILE A 57 -0.06 5.68 -6.11
C ILE A 57 -0.23 5.82 -7.62
N ALA A 58 -0.96 4.91 -8.27
CA ALA A 58 -1.11 4.91 -9.72
C ALA A 58 -1.75 6.22 -10.22
N ALA A 59 -2.78 6.71 -9.51
CA ALA A 59 -3.46 7.96 -9.82
C ALA A 59 -2.54 9.17 -9.66
N LEU A 60 -1.81 9.27 -8.54
CA LEU A 60 -0.99 10.45 -8.21
C LEU A 60 0.42 10.42 -8.82
N LEU A 61 0.88 9.31 -9.40
CA LEU A 61 2.26 9.19 -9.88
C LEU A 61 2.64 10.25 -10.93
N PRO A 62 1.82 10.57 -11.95
CA PRO A 62 2.13 11.64 -12.88
C PRO A 62 2.24 13.00 -12.19
N TYR A 63 1.31 13.28 -11.26
CA TYR A 63 1.27 14.53 -10.53
C TYR A 63 2.46 14.70 -9.57
N LEU A 64 2.93 13.62 -8.94
CA LEU A 64 4.15 13.61 -8.12
C LEU A 64 5.42 13.89 -8.96
N LYS A 65 5.45 13.42 -10.21
CA LYS A 65 6.55 13.72 -11.14
C LYS A 65 6.55 15.19 -11.56
N ALA A 66 5.38 15.75 -11.89
CA ALA A 66 5.23 17.18 -12.19
C ALA A 66 5.61 18.04 -10.97
N SER A 67 5.20 17.63 -9.76
CA SER A 67 5.59 18.28 -8.51
C SER A 67 7.11 18.29 -8.30
N SER A 68 7.79 17.21 -8.70
CA SER A 68 9.26 17.14 -8.64
C SER A 68 9.93 18.12 -9.61
N GLU A 69 9.35 18.31 -10.80
CA GLU A 69 9.85 19.27 -11.79
C GLU A 69 9.72 20.70 -11.31
N THR A 70 8.56 21.06 -10.75
CA THR A 70 8.31 22.39 -10.20
C THR A 70 9.21 22.69 -8.99
N SER A 71 9.41 21.71 -8.11
CA SER A 71 10.18 21.91 -6.88
C SER A 71 11.70 21.73 -7.04
N GLY A 72 12.16 21.18 -8.17
CA GLY A 72 13.58 20.89 -8.42
C GLY A 72 14.15 19.75 -7.56
N VAL A 73 13.32 19.03 -6.82
CA VAL A 73 13.72 17.90 -5.96
C VAL A 73 12.80 16.69 -6.18
N PRO A 74 13.29 15.45 -6.01
CA PRO A 74 12.44 14.27 -6.15
C PRO A 74 11.29 14.25 -5.13
N SER A 75 10.08 13.99 -5.59
CA SER A 75 8.94 13.70 -4.72
C SER A 75 9.13 12.34 -4.03
N ARG A 76 8.47 12.12 -2.90
CA ARG A 76 8.66 10.92 -2.08
C ARG A 76 7.33 10.21 -1.84
N ILE A 77 7.31 8.90 -2.08
CA ILE A 77 6.24 8.02 -1.65
C ILE A 77 6.78 7.16 -0.52
N THR A 78 6.14 7.24 0.65
CA THR A 78 6.46 6.40 1.81
C THR A 78 5.26 5.55 2.17
N TRP A 79 5.44 4.23 2.16
CA TRP A 79 4.39 3.30 2.61
C TRP A 79 4.73 2.76 4.00
N VAL A 80 3.77 2.87 4.93
CA VAL A 80 3.88 2.27 6.26
C VAL A 80 3.71 0.74 6.15
N GLY A 81 4.85 0.06 6.21
CA GLY A 81 4.95 -1.39 6.25
C GLY A 81 4.83 -1.96 7.67
N SER A 82 5.09 -3.26 7.81
CA SER A 82 5.16 -3.95 9.09
C SER A 82 6.06 -5.16 8.98
N ARG A 83 6.86 -5.45 10.01
CA ARG A 83 7.67 -6.69 10.07
C ARG A 83 6.81 -7.96 10.05
N MET A 84 5.50 -7.83 10.23
CA MET A 84 4.59 -8.98 10.11
C MET A 84 4.61 -9.64 8.73
N TYR A 85 5.13 -9.00 7.67
CA TYR A 85 5.31 -9.66 6.37
C TYR A 85 6.29 -10.85 6.42
N PHE A 86 7.04 -11.05 7.51
CA PHE A 86 7.88 -12.25 7.73
C PHE A 86 7.09 -13.45 8.26
N THR A 87 5.81 -13.28 8.59
CA THR A 87 4.97 -14.34 9.19
C THR A 87 3.63 -14.38 8.47
N THR A 88 3.57 -14.99 7.29
CA THR A 88 2.39 -14.96 6.41
C THR A 88 1.74 -16.34 6.28
N SER A 89 0.47 -16.36 5.89
CA SER A 89 -0.17 -17.61 5.48
C SER A 89 0.36 -18.10 4.13
N LEU A 90 0.84 -17.18 3.28
CA LEU A 90 1.29 -17.43 1.90
C LEU A 90 2.59 -18.22 1.77
N GLU A 91 3.31 -18.46 2.87
CA GLU A 91 4.53 -19.26 2.86
C GLU A 91 4.23 -20.75 3.10
N GLU A 92 3.45 -21.07 4.13
CA GLU A 92 3.24 -22.47 4.56
C GLU A 92 1.78 -22.92 4.52
N LYS A 93 0.82 -22.04 4.89
CA LYS A 93 -0.58 -22.44 5.10
C LYS A 93 -1.41 -22.42 3.82
N ALA A 94 -1.20 -21.44 2.98
CA ALA A 94 -1.88 -21.26 1.70
C ALA A 94 -0.92 -20.62 0.68
N PRO A 95 0.09 -21.36 0.22
CA PRO A 95 0.99 -20.86 -0.81
C PRO A 95 0.23 -20.59 -2.11
N ILE A 96 0.52 -19.45 -2.73
CA ILE A 96 -0.01 -19.09 -4.05
C ILE A 96 0.71 -19.94 -5.10
N LYS A 97 -0.06 -20.67 -5.92
CA LYS A 97 0.49 -21.54 -6.95
C LYS A 97 0.93 -20.75 -8.18
N THR A 98 1.88 -21.29 -8.93
CA THR A 98 2.27 -20.70 -10.22
C THR A 98 1.07 -20.63 -11.16
N GLY A 99 0.82 -19.46 -11.73
CA GLY A 99 -0.33 -19.22 -12.61
C GLY A 99 -1.63 -18.86 -11.89
N GLU A 100 -1.66 -18.91 -10.56
CA GLU A 100 -2.82 -18.48 -9.76
C GLU A 100 -2.88 -16.95 -9.66
N SER A 101 -4.09 -16.40 -9.74
CA SER A 101 -4.30 -14.97 -9.51
C SER A 101 -4.13 -14.65 -8.03
N VAL A 102 -3.15 -13.79 -7.72
CA VAL A 102 -2.91 -13.30 -6.35
C VAL A 102 -4.18 -12.66 -5.77
N LEU A 103 -4.94 -11.91 -6.56
CA LEU A 103 -6.13 -11.21 -6.06
C LEU A 103 -7.27 -12.18 -5.75
N GLU A 104 -7.52 -13.14 -6.65
CA GLU A 104 -8.55 -14.17 -6.40
C GLU A 104 -8.19 -15.03 -5.19
N HIS A 105 -6.90 -15.37 -5.03
CA HIS A 105 -6.41 -16.09 -3.86
C HIS A 105 -6.68 -15.31 -2.56
N MET A 106 -6.36 -14.02 -2.53
CA MET A 106 -6.60 -13.16 -1.38
C MET A 106 -8.10 -12.97 -1.08
N ASP A 107 -8.94 -13.06 -2.10
CA ASP A 107 -10.39 -13.03 -1.98
C ASP A 107 -11.01 -14.38 -1.64
N SER A 108 -10.26 -15.48 -1.65
CA SER A 108 -10.79 -16.80 -1.31
C SER A 108 -11.25 -16.86 0.15
N LYS A 109 -12.46 -17.41 0.38
CA LYS A 109 -12.94 -17.73 1.73
C LYS A 109 -12.14 -18.86 2.36
N GLU A 110 -11.66 -19.80 1.54
CA GLU A 110 -10.87 -20.96 1.96
C GLU A 110 -9.49 -20.54 2.47
N PHE A 111 -8.89 -19.53 1.82
CA PHE A 111 -7.57 -19.00 2.17
C PHE A 111 -7.64 -17.74 3.04
N PHE A 112 -8.74 -17.57 3.77
CA PHE A 112 -8.87 -16.50 4.76
C PHE A 112 -8.45 -16.99 6.15
N PHE A 113 -7.25 -16.58 6.56
CA PHE A 113 -6.73 -16.84 7.90
C PHE A 113 -6.75 -15.54 8.72
N PRO A 114 -7.67 -15.38 9.69
CA PRO A 114 -7.88 -14.12 10.41
C PRO A 114 -6.63 -13.51 11.05
N LYS A 115 -5.73 -14.35 11.58
CA LYS A 115 -4.52 -13.89 12.29
C LYS A 115 -3.42 -13.45 11.32
N GLU A 116 -3.40 -14.01 10.12
CA GLU A 116 -2.36 -13.79 9.11
C GLU A 116 -2.81 -12.85 7.99
N ARG A 117 -4.11 -12.61 7.80
CA ARG A 117 -4.58 -11.79 6.65
C ARG A 117 -3.94 -10.40 6.64
N TYR A 118 -3.79 -9.75 7.79
CA TYR A 118 -3.04 -8.49 7.87
C TYR A 118 -1.60 -8.65 7.36
N ASN A 119 -0.93 -9.71 7.78
CA ASN A 119 0.46 -10.02 7.44
C ASN A 119 0.60 -10.26 5.94
N ASP A 120 -0.32 -11.03 5.35
CA ASP A 120 -0.40 -11.30 3.91
C ASP A 120 -0.50 -9.97 3.15
N THR A 121 -1.38 -9.05 3.57
CA THR A 121 -1.47 -7.73 2.92
C THR A 121 -0.18 -6.91 3.03
N LYS A 122 0.56 -7.05 4.14
CA LYS A 122 1.84 -6.36 4.32
C LYS A 122 2.95 -6.95 3.45
N LEU A 123 2.92 -8.25 3.18
CA LEU A 123 3.78 -8.87 2.18
C LEU A 123 3.45 -8.35 0.77
N LEU A 124 2.18 -8.28 0.39
CA LEU A 124 1.77 -7.70 -0.90
C LEU A 124 2.25 -6.25 -1.07
N CYS A 125 2.14 -5.43 -0.02
CA CYS A 125 2.68 -4.05 -0.03
C CYS A 125 4.20 -4.04 -0.29
N ALA A 126 4.96 -4.90 0.39
CA ALA A 126 6.41 -4.99 0.22
C ALA A 126 6.81 -5.44 -1.19
N MET A 127 6.16 -6.49 -1.71
CA MET A 127 6.38 -7.00 -3.06
C MET A 127 6.04 -5.96 -4.12
N PHE A 128 4.91 -5.26 -3.98
CA PHE A 128 4.51 -4.20 -4.90
C PHE A 128 5.53 -3.07 -4.92
N MET A 129 5.99 -2.60 -3.76
CA MET A 129 7.00 -1.54 -3.73
C MET A 129 8.34 -2.00 -4.30
N TYR A 130 8.76 -3.23 -4.02
CA TYR A 130 9.97 -3.79 -4.63
C TYR A 130 9.88 -3.80 -6.16
N SER A 131 8.73 -4.23 -6.69
CA SER A 131 8.45 -4.26 -8.13
C SER A 131 8.36 -2.85 -8.74
N LEU A 132 7.65 -1.93 -8.09
CA LEU A 132 7.46 -0.57 -8.59
C LEU A 132 8.76 0.25 -8.54
N ALA A 133 9.55 0.13 -7.47
CA ALA A 133 10.79 0.89 -7.31
C ALA A 133 11.79 0.69 -8.45
N GLN A 134 11.79 -0.48 -9.09
CA GLN A 134 12.64 -0.78 -10.24
C GLN A 134 12.21 -0.04 -11.52
N ARG A 135 10.95 0.41 -11.59
CA ARG A 135 10.36 1.09 -12.74
C ARG A 135 10.29 2.61 -12.58
N LEU A 136 10.70 3.14 -11.42
CA LEU A 136 10.67 4.56 -11.14
C LEU A 136 12.01 5.23 -11.45
N ASP A 137 11.94 6.39 -12.07
CA ASP A 137 13.06 7.32 -12.14
C ASP A 137 13.25 7.98 -10.77
N LYS A 138 14.34 7.61 -10.09
CA LYS A 138 14.67 8.10 -8.75
C LYS A 138 15.00 9.60 -8.72
N SER A 139 15.31 10.21 -9.86
CA SER A 139 15.48 11.67 -9.96
C SER A 139 14.15 12.42 -9.88
N LYS A 140 13.02 11.73 -10.09
CA LYS A 140 11.67 12.29 -10.04
C LYS A 140 10.89 11.82 -8.81
N VAL A 141 10.94 10.52 -8.52
CA VAL A 141 10.16 9.92 -7.42
C VAL A 141 11.00 8.89 -6.66
N ILE A 142 11.12 9.08 -5.36
CA ILE A 142 11.75 8.13 -4.43
C ILE A 142 10.65 7.36 -3.71
N LEU A 143 10.68 6.03 -3.81
CA LEU A 143 9.76 5.12 -3.12
C LEU A 143 10.49 4.41 -1.97
N ASN A 144 9.94 4.46 -0.76
CA ASN A 144 10.48 3.72 0.39
C ASN A 144 9.41 3.12 1.31
N MET A 145 9.82 2.16 2.14
CA MET A 145 8.99 1.58 3.19
C MET A 145 9.42 2.09 4.55
N LEU A 146 8.47 2.52 5.37
CA LEU A 146 8.69 2.77 6.79
C LEU A 146 8.18 1.57 7.58
N LEU A 147 9.09 0.87 8.29
CA LEU A 147 8.71 -0.17 9.23
C LEU A 147 8.53 0.45 10.61
N LYS A 148 7.28 0.47 11.10
CA LYS A 148 7.02 0.91 12.47
C LYS A 148 7.55 -0.16 13.43
N ASN A 149 8.56 0.18 14.23
CA ASN A 149 8.98 -0.68 15.34
C ASN A 149 7.90 -0.66 16.43
N SER A 150 7.59 -1.82 17.00
CA SER A 150 6.79 -1.96 18.22
C SER A 150 7.57 -1.61 19.50
N TYR A 151 8.87 -1.38 19.40
CA TYR A 151 9.66 -0.78 20.47
C TYR A 151 9.42 0.73 20.47
N GLY A 152 8.90 1.24 21.59
CA GLY A 152 8.42 2.60 21.76
C GLY A 152 9.31 3.66 21.11
N LEU A 153 8.66 4.71 20.60
CA LEU A 153 9.27 5.90 20.04
C LEU A 153 10.14 6.57 21.12
N ARG A 154 11.38 6.10 21.32
CA ARG A 154 12.37 6.84 22.12
C ARG A 154 12.86 7.95 21.20
N LEU A 155 12.17 9.08 21.27
CA LEU A 155 12.66 10.34 20.71
C LEU A 155 14.10 10.51 21.19
N LEU A 156 15.06 10.45 20.27
CA LEU A 156 16.41 10.91 20.52
C LEU A 156 16.28 12.42 20.78
N LYS A 157 16.14 12.77 22.06
CA LYS A 157 16.43 14.12 22.52
C LYS A 157 17.93 14.33 22.30
N LYS A 158 18.23 15.45 21.64
CA LYS A 158 19.58 15.96 21.39
C LYS A 158 20.42 15.98 22.66
#